data_AF-A0A8H5RM18-F1
#
_entry.id   AF-A0A8H5RM18-F1
#
_cell.length_a   1.000
_cell.length_b   1.000
_cell.length_c   1.000
_cell.angle_alpha   90.00
_cell.angle_beta   90.00
_cell.angle_gamma   90.00
#
_symmetry.space_group_name_H-M   'P 1'
#
loop_
_entity.id
_entity.type
_entity.pdbx_description
1 polymer ?
#
loop_
_entity_poly.entity_id
_entity_poly.type
_entity_poly.pdbx_seq_one_letter_code
_entity_poly.pdbx_strand_id
1 'polypeptide(L)'
;MQFLSILLLAGSALAAPRAAQSHQPRGDSIDDMLPPIVPINTRSGDRGLISKIITAPTQAERVKLLNQPGDFVFDFKAAHGAGEASGKGGRSVSATALTMPALIGNGASMTVAFLGPCGMNTAHVHNRATELNIIVKGRLVTNFVVENGAKPIANTMDTFQMSVFPQGAIHQEFNPDCEDAVFVAAFDNADPGVNQVAQNFFALNGDVVQATLGGVQTIDGKDIESFREHIPANIALGIDACLNKCGIKRNSKRDISELLN
;
A
#
# COMPACT_ATOMS: atom_id res chain seq x y z
N MET A 1 -75.90 71.01 -33.48
CA MET A 1 -75.62 69.56 -33.58
C MET A 1 -74.10 69.44 -33.51
N GLN A 2 -73.44 68.81 -32.54
CA GLN A 2 -73.75 67.62 -31.77
C GLN A 2 -72.78 67.66 -30.55
N PHE A 3 -73.28 67.60 -29.32
CA PHE A 3 -72.45 67.52 -28.11
C PHE A 3 -71.98 66.07 -27.92
N LEU A 4 -70.67 65.83 -27.81
CA LEU A 4 -70.13 64.53 -27.42
C LEU A 4 -69.48 64.66 -26.04
N SER A 5 -70.17 64.13 -25.03
CA SER A 5 -69.71 63.98 -23.66
C SER A 5 -68.70 62.83 -23.58
N ILE A 6 -67.54 63.07 -22.96
CA ILE A 6 -66.57 62.01 -22.61
C ILE A 6 -66.71 61.74 -21.10
N LEU A 7 -67.29 60.58 -20.76
CA LEU A 7 -67.24 60.01 -19.41
C LEU A 7 -65.85 59.40 -19.18
N LEU A 8 -65.13 59.87 -18.15
CA LEU A 8 -63.98 59.15 -17.60
C LEU A 8 -64.47 58.02 -16.67
N LEU A 9 -64.18 56.76 -17.02
CA LEU A 9 -64.22 55.65 -16.07
C LEU A 9 -62.86 55.53 -15.36
N ALA A 10 -62.86 55.76 -14.05
CA ALA A 10 -61.72 55.42 -13.19
C ALA A 10 -61.73 53.91 -12.90
N GLY A 11 -60.77 53.18 -13.50
CA GLY A 11 -60.52 51.78 -13.16
C GLY A 11 -59.57 51.68 -11.96
N SER A 12 -60.07 51.21 -10.82
CA SER A 12 -59.24 50.85 -9.66
C SER A 12 -58.57 49.49 -9.91
N ALA A 13 -57.25 49.50 -10.16
CA ALA A 13 -56.44 48.29 -10.21
C ALA A 13 -56.11 47.83 -8.78
N LEU A 14 -56.76 46.76 -8.32
CA LEU A 14 -56.37 46.05 -7.11
C LEU A 14 -55.16 45.17 -7.43
N ALA A 15 -53.97 45.60 -7.02
CA ALA A 15 -52.79 44.74 -7.03
C ALA A 15 -52.95 43.67 -5.92
N ALA A 16 -53.22 42.43 -6.32
CA ALA A 16 -53.15 41.30 -5.40
C ALA A 16 -51.70 41.14 -4.92
N PRO A 17 -51.44 40.98 -3.61
CA PRO A 17 -50.09 40.71 -3.14
C PRO A 17 -49.68 39.35 -3.68
N ARG A 18 -48.71 39.34 -4.60
CA ARG A 18 -48.04 38.12 -5.03
C ARG A 18 -47.37 37.58 -3.76
N ALA A 19 -47.84 36.43 -3.27
CA ALA A 19 -47.15 35.71 -2.21
C ALA A 19 -45.68 35.67 -2.61
N ALA A 20 -44.81 36.23 -1.76
CA ALA A 20 -43.38 36.09 -1.93
C ALA A 20 -43.13 34.59 -2.01
N GLN A 21 -42.82 34.10 -3.22
CA GLN A 21 -42.22 32.79 -3.35
C GLN A 21 -40.99 32.87 -2.47
N SER A 22 -41.03 32.21 -1.32
CA SER A 22 -39.82 31.92 -0.58
C SER A 22 -38.88 31.33 -1.62
N HIS A 23 -37.85 32.09 -1.99
CA HIS A 23 -36.66 31.52 -2.57
C HIS A 23 -36.17 30.57 -1.49
N GLN A 24 -36.63 29.32 -1.55
CA GLN A 24 -35.83 28.26 -0.99
C GLN A 24 -34.52 28.37 -1.74
N PRO A 25 -33.39 28.61 -1.05
CA PRO A 25 -32.11 28.49 -1.71
C PRO A 25 -32.10 27.10 -2.31
N ARG A 26 -31.98 26.99 -3.64
CA ARG A 26 -31.62 25.70 -4.23
C ARG A 26 -30.39 25.25 -3.47
N GLY A 27 -30.42 24.01 -2.98
CA GLY A 27 -29.34 23.43 -2.21
C GLY A 27 -28.02 23.64 -2.96
N ASP A 28 -27.24 24.60 -2.48
CA ASP A 28 -25.84 24.78 -2.83
C ASP A 28 -25.02 24.03 -1.79
N SER A 29 -25.39 22.77 -1.47
CA SER A 29 -24.52 21.93 -0.66
C SER A 29 -23.34 21.54 -1.51
N ILE A 30 -22.13 21.55 -0.92
CA ILE A 30 -20.95 21.03 -1.61
C ILE A 30 -21.18 19.59 -2.09
N ASP A 31 -21.97 18.80 -1.36
CA ASP A 31 -22.29 17.41 -1.69
C ASP A 31 -22.99 17.25 -3.04
N ASP A 32 -23.78 18.24 -3.46
CA ASP A 32 -24.49 18.24 -4.75
C ASP A 32 -23.54 18.53 -5.92
N MET A 33 -22.35 19.08 -5.65
CA MET A 33 -21.32 19.40 -6.64
C MET A 33 -20.24 18.31 -6.75
N LEU A 34 -20.17 17.38 -5.79
CA LEU A 34 -19.16 16.33 -5.79
C LEU A 34 -19.50 15.24 -6.83
N PRO A 35 -18.48 14.64 -7.49
CA PRO A 35 -18.70 13.41 -8.25
C PRO A 35 -19.30 12.31 -7.36
N PRO A 36 -20.10 11.40 -7.94
CA PRO A 36 -20.67 10.31 -7.16
C PRO A 36 -19.56 9.42 -6.57
N ILE A 37 -19.73 8.99 -5.33
CA ILE A 37 -18.92 7.92 -4.76
C ILE A 37 -19.23 6.65 -5.54
N VAL A 38 -18.23 6.14 -6.26
CA VAL A 38 -18.37 4.94 -7.09
C VAL A 38 -17.95 3.68 -6.32
N PRO A 39 -18.59 2.53 -6.58
CA PRO A 39 -18.09 1.26 -6.07
C PRO A 39 -16.67 1.00 -6.56
N ILE A 40 -15.79 0.61 -5.65
CA ILE A 40 -14.42 0.21 -5.97
C ILE A 40 -14.47 -1.13 -6.70
N ASN A 41 -13.91 -1.17 -7.92
CA ASN A 41 -13.83 -2.37 -8.73
C ASN A 41 -12.54 -2.35 -9.53
N THR A 42 -11.43 -2.71 -8.89
CA THR A 42 -10.12 -2.70 -9.55
C THR A 42 -10.02 -3.74 -10.67
N ARG A 43 -10.93 -4.74 -10.70
CA ARG A 43 -10.81 -5.94 -11.55
C ARG A 43 -9.49 -6.68 -11.34
N SER A 44 -9.03 -6.71 -10.08
CA SER A 44 -7.88 -7.47 -9.61
C SER A 44 -7.87 -8.90 -10.16
N GLY A 45 -6.74 -9.33 -10.72
CA GLY A 45 -6.54 -10.70 -11.19
C GLY A 45 -7.24 -11.08 -12.50
N ASP A 46 -8.02 -10.19 -13.14
CA ASP A 46 -8.65 -10.48 -14.44
C ASP A 46 -7.58 -10.58 -15.56
N ARG A 47 -7.12 -11.80 -15.83
CA ARG A 47 -6.07 -12.08 -16.82
C ARG A 47 -6.50 -11.66 -18.23
N GLY A 48 -7.77 -11.80 -18.58
CA GLY A 48 -8.29 -11.45 -19.90
C GLY A 48 -8.26 -9.93 -20.13
N LEU A 49 -8.67 -9.16 -19.13
CA LEU A 49 -8.54 -7.70 -19.13
C LEU A 49 -7.07 -7.27 -19.14
N ILE A 50 -6.26 -7.79 -18.22
CA ILE A 50 -4.84 -7.44 -18.10
C ILE A 50 -4.11 -7.66 -19.43
N SER A 51 -4.32 -8.80 -20.10
CA SER A 51 -3.71 -9.06 -21.40
C SER A 51 -4.10 -8.00 -22.45
N LYS A 52 -5.37 -7.57 -22.49
CA LYS A 52 -5.83 -6.52 -23.41
C LYS A 52 -5.22 -5.16 -23.09
N ILE A 53 -5.06 -4.82 -21.80
CA ILE A 53 -4.46 -3.54 -21.38
C ILE A 53 -2.96 -3.51 -21.72
N ILE A 54 -2.25 -4.62 -21.51
CA ILE A 54 -0.83 -4.75 -21.86
C ILE A 54 -0.61 -4.57 -23.36
N THR A 55 -1.48 -5.16 -24.20
CA THR A 55 -1.35 -5.07 -25.66
C THR A 55 -1.94 -3.79 -26.26
N ALA A 56 -2.64 -2.97 -25.47
CA ALA A 56 -3.18 -1.70 -25.94
C ALA A 56 -2.03 -0.68 -26.17
N PRO A 57 -1.88 -0.16 -27.40
CA PRO A 57 -0.77 0.72 -27.80
C PRO A 57 -0.82 2.11 -27.15
N THR A 58 -2.00 2.59 -26.76
CA THR A 58 -2.16 3.95 -26.23
C THR A 58 -2.91 3.94 -24.90
N GLN A 59 -2.66 4.97 -24.08
CA GLN A 59 -3.39 5.15 -22.83
C GLN A 59 -4.90 5.33 -23.07
N ALA A 60 -5.29 6.00 -24.16
CA ALA A 60 -6.69 6.16 -24.52
C ALA A 60 -7.39 4.81 -24.78
N GLU A 61 -6.70 3.85 -25.39
CA GLU A 61 -7.23 2.49 -25.59
C GLU A 61 -7.32 1.70 -24.28
N ARG A 62 -6.35 1.86 -23.38
CA ARG A 62 -6.42 1.29 -22.03
C ARG A 62 -7.62 1.81 -21.26
N VAL A 63 -7.88 3.12 -21.32
CA VAL A 63 -9.06 3.73 -20.66
C VAL A 63 -10.38 3.22 -21.25
N LYS A 64 -10.44 2.89 -22.54
CA LYS A 64 -11.64 2.24 -23.11
C LYS A 64 -11.89 0.84 -22.54
N LEU A 65 -10.85 0.14 -22.11
CA LEU A 65 -10.93 -1.14 -21.41
C LEU A 65 -11.23 -0.95 -19.90
N LEU A 66 -10.74 0.16 -19.34
CA LEU A 66 -10.98 0.67 -17.98
C LEU A 66 -12.21 1.59 -17.93
N ASN A 67 -13.36 1.02 -18.29
CA ASN A 67 -14.58 1.76 -18.57
C ASN A 67 -15.45 2.07 -17.34
N GLN A 68 -15.00 1.75 -16.13
CA GLN A 68 -15.70 2.09 -14.90
C GLN A 68 -14.84 3.06 -14.08
N PRO A 69 -15.40 4.15 -13.53
CA PRO A 69 -14.61 5.04 -12.66
C PRO A 69 -13.97 4.31 -11.47
N GLY A 70 -14.63 3.26 -10.95
CA GLY A 70 -14.12 2.40 -9.88
C GLY A 70 -12.87 1.59 -10.23
N ASP A 71 -12.50 1.47 -11.51
CA ASP A 71 -11.24 0.84 -11.95
C ASP A 71 -10.01 1.62 -11.48
N PHE A 72 -10.18 2.94 -11.26
CA PHE A 72 -9.12 3.88 -10.93
C PHE A 72 -9.05 4.18 -9.42
N VAL A 73 -9.80 3.45 -8.60
CA VAL A 73 -9.84 3.61 -7.15
C VAL A 73 -9.35 2.33 -6.48
N PHE A 74 -8.51 2.47 -5.46
CA PHE A 74 -7.97 1.35 -4.68
C PHE A 74 -8.12 1.64 -3.18
N ASP A 75 -8.60 0.67 -2.41
CA ASP A 75 -8.77 0.81 -0.95
C ASP A 75 -7.76 -0.04 -0.18
N PHE A 76 -6.72 0.60 0.38
CA PHE A 76 -5.69 -0.08 1.18
C PHE A 76 -6.20 -0.64 2.53
N LYS A 77 -7.43 -0.31 2.94
CA LYS A 77 -8.04 -0.89 4.15
C LYS A 77 -8.65 -2.26 3.88
N ALA A 78 -9.07 -2.53 2.65
CA ALA A 78 -9.68 -3.80 2.26
C ALA A 78 -8.61 -4.88 2.06
N ALA A 79 -9.02 -6.14 2.24
CA ALA A 79 -8.19 -7.31 1.92
C ALA A 79 -8.20 -7.53 0.40
N HIS A 80 -7.03 -7.63 -0.23
CA HIS A 80 -6.89 -7.71 -1.70
C HIS A 80 -6.39 -9.07 -2.21
N GLY A 81 -6.58 -10.14 -1.44
CA GLY A 81 -6.15 -11.49 -1.83
C GLY A 81 -4.65 -11.52 -2.16
N ALA A 82 -4.30 -11.67 -3.44
CA ALA A 82 -2.92 -11.72 -3.92
C ALA A 82 -2.09 -10.44 -3.68
N GLY A 83 -2.73 -9.32 -3.32
CA GLY A 83 -2.06 -8.07 -2.95
C GLY A 83 -1.85 -7.88 -1.46
N GLU A 84 -2.21 -8.85 -0.61
CA GLU A 84 -2.04 -8.74 0.84
C GLU A 84 -0.97 -9.70 1.35
N ALA A 85 -0.13 -9.21 2.25
CA ALA A 85 0.73 -10.05 3.06
C ALA A 85 0.47 -9.79 4.54
N SER A 86 0.42 -10.85 5.33
CA SER A 86 0.14 -10.77 6.77
C SER A 86 1.07 -11.68 7.55
N GLY A 87 1.45 -11.25 8.75
CA GLY A 87 2.10 -12.10 9.73
C GLY A 87 1.97 -11.51 11.12
N LYS A 88 2.73 -12.05 12.08
CA LYS A 88 2.56 -11.67 13.49
C LYS A 88 2.93 -10.21 13.79
N GLY A 89 3.72 -9.57 12.92
CA GLY A 89 4.11 -8.17 13.07
C GLY A 89 3.12 -7.18 12.47
N GLY A 90 2.06 -7.64 11.79
CA GLY A 90 1.14 -6.77 11.06
C GLY A 90 0.83 -7.27 9.65
N ARG A 91 0.48 -6.34 8.76
CA ARG A 91 0.11 -6.65 7.36
C ARG A 91 0.54 -5.54 6.40
N SER A 92 0.60 -5.86 5.11
CA SER A 92 0.76 -4.89 4.03
C SER A 92 -0.22 -5.18 2.91
N VAL A 93 -0.61 -4.12 2.18
CA VAL A 93 -1.52 -4.18 1.04
C VAL A 93 -0.89 -3.43 -0.13
N SER A 94 -0.77 -4.09 -1.27
CA SER A 94 -0.12 -3.58 -2.48
C SER A 94 -1.10 -3.38 -3.63
N ALA A 95 -1.08 -2.17 -4.19
CA ALA A 95 -1.67 -1.84 -5.48
C ALA A 95 -0.58 -1.99 -6.56
N THR A 96 -0.67 -3.05 -7.36
CA THR A 96 0.28 -3.39 -8.44
C THR A 96 -0.46 -3.57 -9.76
N ALA A 97 0.26 -3.82 -10.86
CA ALA A 97 -0.34 -4.17 -12.15
C ALA A 97 -1.32 -5.38 -12.07
N LEU A 98 -1.17 -6.27 -11.07
CA LEU A 98 -2.06 -7.40 -10.86
C LEU A 98 -3.33 -7.01 -10.09
N THR A 99 -3.18 -6.26 -8.99
CA THR A 99 -4.28 -5.92 -8.08
C THR A 99 -5.05 -4.66 -8.46
N MET A 100 -4.40 -3.79 -9.23
CA MET A 100 -4.95 -2.58 -9.84
C MET A 100 -4.44 -2.46 -11.29
N PRO A 101 -5.02 -3.22 -12.25
CA PRO A 101 -4.70 -3.15 -13.68
C PRO A 101 -4.65 -1.73 -14.27
N ALA A 102 -5.33 -0.74 -13.67
CA ALA A 102 -5.22 0.66 -14.04
C ALA A 102 -3.79 1.23 -13.94
N LEU A 103 -2.89 0.61 -13.18
CA LEU A 103 -1.48 0.99 -13.10
C LEU A 103 -0.64 0.57 -14.32
N ILE A 104 -1.15 -0.33 -15.17
CA ILE A 104 -0.40 -0.84 -16.33
C ILE A 104 -0.03 0.30 -17.29
N GLY A 105 1.28 0.49 -17.43
CA GLY A 105 1.91 1.50 -18.26
C GLY A 105 1.79 2.94 -17.75
N ASN A 106 1.53 3.12 -16.45
CA ASN A 106 1.75 4.39 -15.73
C ASN A 106 3.08 4.41 -14.97
N GLY A 107 3.80 3.29 -14.89
CA GLY A 107 5.14 3.23 -14.30
C GLY A 107 5.19 3.43 -12.79
N ALA A 108 4.11 3.11 -12.07
CA ALA A 108 4.06 3.27 -10.63
C ALA A 108 3.22 2.18 -9.95
N SER A 109 3.58 1.87 -8.71
CA SER A 109 2.77 1.07 -7.78
C SER A 109 2.93 1.60 -6.36
N MET A 110 2.12 1.07 -5.44
CA MET A 110 2.13 1.51 -4.05
C MET A 110 1.82 0.36 -3.11
N THR A 111 2.46 0.36 -1.94
CA THR A 111 2.13 -0.51 -0.82
C THR A 111 1.87 0.34 0.42
N VAL A 112 0.84 0.01 1.19
CA VAL A 112 0.66 0.54 2.54
C VAL A 112 0.86 -0.59 3.53
N ALA A 113 1.75 -0.39 4.50
CA ALA A 113 2.05 -1.36 5.54
C ALA A 113 1.56 -0.85 6.89
N PHE A 114 0.93 -1.76 7.63
CA PHE A 114 0.36 -1.55 8.95
C PHE A 114 1.09 -2.47 9.92
N LEU A 115 2.07 -1.92 10.63
CA LEU A 115 2.89 -2.66 11.58
C LEU A 115 2.33 -2.49 12.99
N GLY A 116 2.07 -3.61 13.66
CA GLY A 116 1.72 -3.62 15.07
C GLY A 116 2.94 -3.32 15.96
N PRO A 117 2.77 -3.35 17.29
CA PRO A 117 3.85 -3.18 18.25
C PRO A 117 5.00 -4.15 17.98
N CYS A 118 6.23 -3.63 17.93
CA CYS A 118 7.42 -4.41 17.58
C CYS A 118 7.34 -5.18 16.23
N GLY A 119 6.46 -4.77 15.32
CA GLY A 119 6.33 -5.35 14.00
C GLY A 119 7.51 -5.02 13.10
N MET A 120 7.89 -5.95 12.24
CA MET A 120 9.01 -5.80 11.31
C MET A 120 8.60 -6.29 9.92
N ASN A 121 8.78 -5.44 8.92
CA ASN A 121 8.88 -5.90 7.54
C ASN A 121 10.30 -6.44 7.34
N THR A 122 10.41 -7.75 7.24
CA THR A 122 11.71 -8.45 7.25
C THR A 122 12.58 -8.04 6.07
N ALA A 123 13.90 -8.25 6.17
CA ALA A 123 14.85 -7.90 5.13
C ALA A 123 14.43 -8.42 3.74
N HIS A 124 14.29 -7.50 2.79
CA HIS A 124 13.79 -7.78 1.45
C HIS A 124 14.41 -6.86 0.40
N VAL A 125 14.12 -7.14 -0.87
CA VAL A 125 14.57 -6.34 -2.01
C VAL A 125 13.46 -6.24 -3.06
N HIS A 126 13.37 -5.06 -3.69
CA HIS A 126 12.56 -4.81 -4.88
C HIS A 126 13.43 -4.92 -6.12
N ASN A 127 13.21 -5.98 -6.92
CA ASN A 127 14.10 -6.30 -8.05
C ASN A 127 13.94 -5.33 -9.23
N ARG A 128 12.79 -4.67 -9.34
CA ARG A 128 12.39 -3.89 -10.52
C ARG A 128 12.00 -2.44 -10.21
N ALA A 129 12.17 -2.00 -8.96
CA ALA A 129 11.79 -0.65 -8.56
C ALA A 129 12.68 -0.08 -7.44
N THR A 130 12.84 1.23 -7.47
CA THR A 130 13.23 2.04 -6.32
C THR A 130 12.02 2.23 -5.41
N GLU A 131 12.22 2.26 -4.10
CA GLU A 131 11.17 2.56 -3.12
C GLU A 131 11.37 3.95 -2.50
N LEU A 132 10.29 4.71 -2.44
CA LEU A 132 10.15 5.88 -1.59
C LEU A 132 9.23 5.55 -0.42
N ASN A 133 9.79 5.46 0.78
CA ASN A 133 9.09 5.02 1.98
C ASN A 133 8.85 6.21 2.91
N ILE A 134 7.59 6.59 3.11
CA ILE A 134 7.18 7.66 4.03
C ILE A 134 6.36 7.11 5.20
N ILE A 135 6.66 7.56 6.41
CA ILE A 135 5.88 7.21 7.60
C ILE A 135 4.68 8.15 7.72
N VAL A 136 3.51 7.58 7.95
CA VAL A 136 2.25 8.34 8.11
C VAL A 136 1.62 8.16 9.50
N LYS A 137 2.14 7.24 10.31
CA LYS A 137 1.81 7.07 11.73
C LYS A 137 2.98 6.43 12.48
N GLY A 138 3.33 6.99 13.64
CA GLY A 138 4.37 6.45 14.52
C GLY A 138 5.79 6.76 14.02
N ARG A 139 6.74 5.88 14.34
CA ARG A 139 8.12 5.96 13.86
C ARG A 139 8.61 4.58 13.44
N LEU A 140 9.61 4.52 12.56
CA LEU A 140 10.23 3.27 12.11
C LEU A 140 11.74 3.39 12.13
N VAL A 141 12.39 2.29 12.44
CA VAL A 141 13.81 2.09 12.18
C VAL A 141 13.95 1.47 10.79
N THR A 142 14.60 2.18 9.89
CA THR A 142 14.99 1.67 8.57
C THR A 142 16.46 1.25 8.59
N ASN A 143 16.80 0.17 7.92
CA ASN A 143 18.18 -0.25 7.74
C ASN A 143 18.33 -0.87 6.36
N PHE A 144 19.31 -0.43 5.58
CA PHE A 144 19.53 -0.95 4.24
C PHE A 144 21.00 -1.00 3.85
N VAL A 145 21.28 -1.91 2.93
CA VAL A 145 22.58 -2.08 2.28
C VAL A 145 22.40 -2.04 0.77
N VAL A 146 23.39 -1.49 0.09
CA VAL A 146 23.43 -1.39 -1.37
C VAL A 146 24.48 -2.38 -1.91
N GLU A 147 25.24 -2.00 -2.93
CA GLU A 147 26.31 -2.81 -3.49
C GLU A 147 27.56 -2.93 -2.58
N ASN A 148 28.41 -3.90 -2.92
CA ASN A 148 29.62 -4.22 -2.18
C ASN A 148 30.54 -3.00 -2.00
N GLY A 149 31.08 -2.83 -0.79
CA GLY A 149 31.99 -1.73 -0.45
C GLY A 149 31.29 -0.49 0.12
N ALA A 150 29.97 -0.39 0.00
CA ALA A 150 29.20 0.63 0.71
C ALA A 150 28.97 0.24 2.18
N LYS A 151 28.91 1.24 3.05
CA LYS A 151 28.53 1.04 4.46
C LYS A 151 27.01 0.90 4.57
N PRO A 152 26.49 0.05 5.49
CA PRO A 152 25.07 0.03 5.80
C PRO A 152 24.56 1.41 6.25
N ILE A 153 23.33 1.73 5.89
CA ILE A 153 22.65 2.97 6.25
C ILE A 153 21.48 2.61 7.16
N ALA A 154 21.44 3.22 8.35
CA ALA A 154 20.38 3.01 9.32
C ALA A 154 19.85 4.36 9.83
N ASN A 155 18.53 4.50 9.91
CA ASN A 155 17.85 5.70 10.39
C ASN A 155 16.72 5.33 11.34
N THR A 156 16.43 6.19 12.30
CA THR A 156 15.12 6.22 12.98
C THR A 156 14.34 7.37 12.37
N MET A 157 13.26 7.05 11.67
CA MET A 157 12.42 8.00 10.97
C MET A 157 11.14 8.26 11.76
N ASP A 158 10.73 9.52 11.83
CA ASP A 158 9.50 9.99 12.46
C ASP A 158 8.37 10.17 11.43
N THR A 159 7.16 10.45 11.91
CA THR A 159 6.00 10.72 11.05
C THR A 159 6.30 11.85 10.05
N PHE A 160 5.91 11.62 8.79
CA PHE A 160 6.15 12.46 7.62
C PHE A 160 7.60 12.61 7.18
N GLN A 161 8.51 11.78 7.69
CA GLN A 161 9.84 11.61 7.12
C GLN A 161 9.85 10.49 6.08
N MET A 162 10.71 10.64 5.07
CA MET A 162 10.87 9.71 3.96
C MET A 162 12.30 9.20 3.85
N SER A 163 12.46 7.91 3.57
CA SER A 163 13.71 7.31 3.09
C SER A 163 13.56 6.86 1.64
N VAL A 164 14.68 6.83 0.93
CA VAL A 164 14.80 6.18 -0.37
C VAL A 164 15.53 4.86 -0.21
N PHE A 165 14.98 3.79 -0.77
CA PHE A 165 15.68 2.52 -0.95
C PHE A 165 15.95 2.34 -2.45
N PRO A 166 17.22 2.47 -2.89
CA PRO A 166 17.57 2.27 -4.28
C PRO A 166 17.12 0.90 -4.80
N GLN A 167 16.77 0.82 -6.08
CA GLN A 167 16.43 -0.46 -6.72
C GLN A 167 17.52 -1.50 -6.46
N GLY A 168 17.10 -2.69 -6.02
CA GLY A 168 18.03 -3.78 -5.70
C GLY A 168 18.71 -3.69 -4.32
N ALA A 169 18.48 -2.63 -3.54
CA ALA A 169 18.98 -2.54 -2.17
C ALA A 169 18.24 -3.52 -1.25
N ILE A 170 18.98 -4.23 -0.39
CA ILE A 170 18.38 -5.02 0.69
C ILE A 170 18.02 -4.05 1.81
N HIS A 171 16.75 -4.01 2.20
CA HIS A 171 16.24 -3.09 3.20
C HIS A 171 15.21 -3.75 4.13
N GLN A 172 14.92 -3.08 5.25
CA GLN A 172 13.91 -3.48 6.23
C GLN A 172 13.32 -2.26 6.93
N GLU A 173 12.12 -2.45 7.47
CA GLU A 173 11.44 -1.50 8.35
C GLU A 173 11.03 -2.19 9.65
N PHE A 174 11.31 -1.54 10.77
CA PHE A 174 10.97 -2.06 12.09
C PHE A 174 10.27 -1.00 12.91
N ASN A 175 9.12 -1.34 13.50
CA ASN A 175 8.44 -0.53 14.49
C ASN A 175 9.09 -0.74 15.88
N PRO A 176 9.80 0.26 16.44
CA PRO A 176 10.49 0.14 17.73
C PRO A 176 9.60 0.42 18.95
N ASP A 177 8.30 0.60 18.74
CA ASP A 177 7.35 1.06 19.76
C ASP A 177 6.26 0.07 20.08
N CYS A 178 5.50 0.41 21.12
CA CYS A 178 4.44 -0.42 21.68
C CYS A 178 3.06 -0.08 21.09
N GLU A 179 3.02 0.89 20.17
CA GLU A 179 1.87 1.35 19.42
C GLU A 179 2.02 0.98 17.93
N ASP A 180 0.91 1.00 17.18
CA ASP A 180 0.96 0.72 15.74
C ASP A 180 1.67 1.82 14.94
N ALA A 181 2.42 1.41 13.92
CA ALA A 181 3.03 2.27 12.92
C ALA A 181 2.46 1.99 11.52
N VAL A 182 2.43 3.02 10.68
CA VAL A 182 1.97 2.91 9.28
C VAL A 182 2.95 3.64 8.38
N PHE A 183 3.35 2.99 7.29
CA PHE A 183 4.13 3.61 6.22
C PHE A 183 3.51 3.36 4.85
N VAL A 184 3.85 4.24 3.91
CA VAL A 184 3.48 4.16 2.50
C VAL A 184 4.76 4.05 1.70
N ALA A 185 4.83 3.02 0.87
CA ALA A 185 5.90 2.77 -0.07
C ALA A 185 5.40 3.04 -1.49
N ALA A 186 6.01 3.99 -2.18
CA ALA A 186 5.76 4.27 -3.60
C ALA A 186 6.92 3.73 -4.44
N PHE A 187 6.58 3.15 -5.59
CA PHE A 187 7.54 2.51 -6.47
C PHE A 187 7.47 3.11 -7.88
N ASP A 188 8.61 3.19 -8.57
CA ASP A 188 8.74 3.64 -9.96
C ASP A 188 8.48 2.50 -10.99
N ASN A 189 7.75 1.47 -10.58
CA ASN A 189 7.32 0.38 -11.43
C ASN A 189 5.95 -0.14 -10.99
N ALA A 190 5.07 -0.49 -11.93
CA ALA A 190 3.77 -1.10 -11.63
C ALA A 190 3.90 -2.55 -11.11
N ASP A 191 5.05 -3.19 -11.33
CA ASP A 191 5.44 -4.48 -10.78
C ASP A 191 6.84 -4.37 -10.15
N PRO A 192 6.92 -3.92 -8.87
CA PRO A 192 8.21 -3.71 -8.22
C PRO A 192 8.97 -5.02 -7.97
N GLY A 193 8.23 -6.13 -7.86
CA GLY A 193 8.73 -7.41 -7.37
C GLY A 193 9.13 -7.33 -5.90
N VAL A 194 9.08 -8.45 -5.19
CA VAL A 194 9.58 -8.52 -3.81
C VAL A 194 10.27 -9.84 -3.61
N ASN A 195 11.46 -9.79 -3.02
CA ASN A 195 12.24 -10.97 -2.69
C ASN A 195 12.67 -10.85 -1.22
N GLN A 196 12.13 -11.74 -0.38
CA GLN A 196 12.56 -11.83 1.00
C GLN A 196 13.93 -12.52 1.06
N VAL A 197 14.91 -11.82 1.61
CA VAL A 197 16.33 -12.22 1.48
C VAL A 197 16.58 -13.56 2.14
N ALA A 198 16.16 -13.75 3.39
CA ALA A 198 16.42 -14.99 4.12
C ALA A 198 15.71 -16.19 3.47
N GLN A 199 14.41 -16.06 3.19
CA GLN A 199 13.57 -17.11 2.62
C GLN A 199 14.13 -17.57 1.27
N ASN A 200 14.47 -16.63 0.38
CA ASN A 200 14.98 -16.98 -0.93
C ASN A 200 16.44 -17.45 -0.91
N PHE A 201 17.28 -16.89 -0.04
CA PHE A 201 18.65 -17.37 0.13
C PHE A 201 18.68 -18.83 0.58
N PHE A 202 17.91 -19.16 1.63
CA PHE A 202 17.83 -20.54 2.11
C PHE A 202 17.02 -21.45 1.18
N ALA A 203 16.17 -20.95 0.28
CA ALA A 203 15.50 -21.77 -0.74
C ALA A 203 16.46 -22.29 -1.84
N LEU A 204 17.69 -21.77 -1.92
CA LEU A 204 18.72 -22.29 -2.84
C LEU A 204 19.14 -23.72 -2.46
N ASN A 205 19.87 -24.37 -3.37
CA ASN A 205 20.49 -25.66 -3.09
C ASN A 205 21.36 -25.59 -1.81
N GLY A 206 21.21 -26.59 -0.93
CA GLY A 206 21.87 -26.61 0.37
C GLY A 206 23.41 -26.51 0.29
N ASP A 207 24.03 -27.21 -0.66
CA ASP A 207 25.49 -27.18 -0.86
C ASP A 207 25.95 -25.78 -1.30
N VAL A 208 25.15 -25.10 -2.14
CA VAL A 208 25.42 -23.71 -2.56
C VAL A 208 25.32 -22.75 -1.36
N VAL A 209 24.29 -22.91 -0.52
CA VAL A 209 24.13 -22.11 0.71
C VAL A 209 25.32 -22.34 1.65
N GLN A 210 25.68 -23.60 1.90
CA GLN A 210 26.80 -23.96 2.77
C GLN A 210 28.14 -23.38 2.26
N ALA A 211 28.40 -23.48 0.96
CA ALA A 211 29.58 -22.88 0.34
C ALA A 211 29.56 -21.35 0.48
N THR A 212 28.40 -20.71 0.30
CA THR A 212 28.25 -19.25 0.43
C THR A 212 28.47 -18.77 1.86
N LEU A 213 28.07 -19.57 2.86
CA LEU A 213 28.33 -19.31 4.27
C LEU A 213 29.78 -19.56 4.70
N GLY A 214 30.68 -19.93 3.77
CA GLY A 214 32.10 -20.12 4.05
C GLY A 214 32.45 -21.50 4.62
N GLY A 215 31.61 -22.52 4.38
CA GLY A 215 31.87 -23.88 4.85
C GLY A 215 31.78 -24.04 6.37
N VAL A 216 31.02 -23.16 7.03
CA VAL A 216 30.76 -23.21 8.47
C VAL A 216 30.14 -24.57 8.82
N GLN A 217 30.83 -25.35 9.66
CA GLN A 217 30.42 -26.72 10.02
C GLN A 217 29.31 -26.77 11.08
N THR A 218 28.97 -25.63 11.71
CA THR A 218 27.87 -25.54 12.68
C THR A 218 26.48 -25.48 12.03
N ILE A 219 26.41 -25.40 10.70
CA ILE A 219 25.18 -25.54 9.91
C ILE A 219 25.53 -26.51 8.77
N ASP A 220 25.23 -27.80 8.95
CA ASP A 220 25.34 -28.81 7.88
C ASP A 220 24.33 -28.45 6.77
N GLY A 221 24.59 -28.84 5.51
CA GLY A 221 23.62 -28.73 4.42
C GLY A 221 22.28 -29.38 4.76
N LYS A 222 22.28 -30.41 5.63
CA LYS A 222 21.06 -31.02 6.19
C LYS A 222 20.30 -30.10 7.16
N ASP A 223 21.00 -29.25 7.89
CA ASP A 223 20.39 -28.27 8.80
C ASP A 223 19.73 -27.13 8.03
N ILE A 224 20.13 -26.87 6.77
CA ILE A 224 19.46 -25.87 5.94
C ILE A 224 17.97 -26.19 5.76
N GLU A 225 17.60 -27.46 5.62
CA GLU A 225 16.20 -27.88 5.57
C GLU A 225 15.46 -27.51 6.87
N SER A 226 16.08 -27.73 8.03
CA SER A 226 15.46 -27.39 9.32
C SER A 226 15.36 -25.88 9.51
N PHE A 227 16.36 -25.11 9.08
CA PHE A 227 16.35 -23.64 9.12
C PHE A 227 15.20 -23.05 8.30
N ARG A 228 14.86 -23.62 7.13
CA ARG A 228 13.76 -23.14 6.28
C ARG A 228 12.43 -23.08 7.03
N GLU A 229 12.13 -24.06 7.88
CA GLU A 229 10.89 -24.11 8.67
C GLU A 229 10.81 -23.03 9.75
N HIS A 230 11.96 -22.42 10.10
CA HIS A 230 12.09 -21.42 11.16
C HIS A 230 12.14 -19.99 10.64
N ILE A 231 12.27 -19.79 9.32
CA ILE A 231 12.26 -18.45 8.73
C ILE A 231 10.85 -17.85 8.89
N PRO A 232 10.70 -16.68 9.53
CA PRO A 232 9.39 -16.11 9.76
C PRO A 232 8.70 -15.66 8.45
N ALA A 233 7.42 -15.34 8.54
CA ALA A 233 6.72 -14.63 7.47
C ALA A 233 7.39 -13.28 7.17
N ASN A 234 7.06 -12.70 6.01
CA ASN A 234 7.61 -11.41 5.58
C ASN A 234 7.27 -10.24 6.52
N ILE A 235 6.15 -10.31 7.24
CA ILE A 235 5.85 -9.40 8.36
C ILE A 235 5.93 -10.17 9.69
N ALA A 236 6.97 -9.92 10.47
CA ALA A 236 7.33 -10.69 11.66
C ALA A 236 7.34 -9.85 12.93
N LEU A 237 7.29 -10.51 14.10
CA LEU A 237 7.67 -9.85 15.35
C LEU A 237 9.19 -9.67 15.38
N GLY A 238 9.61 -8.45 15.69
CA GLY A 238 11.00 -8.01 15.59
C GLY A 238 11.84 -8.30 16.83
N ILE A 239 12.63 -7.28 17.19
CA ILE A 239 13.78 -7.35 18.09
C ILE A 239 13.38 -7.61 19.55
N ASP A 240 14.07 -8.52 20.24
CA ASP A 240 13.75 -8.95 21.61
C ASP A 240 13.76 -7.81 22.62
N ALA A 241 14.64 -6.81 22.45
CA ALA A 241 14.65 -5.62 23.29
C ALA A 241 13.30 -4.85 23.22
N CYS A 242 12.68 -4.76 22.04
CA CYS A 242 11.36 -4.15 21.89
C CYS A 242 10.28 -5.04 22.50
N LEU A 243 10.33 -6.34 22.25
CA LEU A 243 9.36 -7.29 22.81
C LEU A 243 9.34 -7.21 24.35
N ASN A 244 10.52 -7.16 24.97
CA ASN A 244 10.67 -6.98 26.41
C ASN A 244 10.14 -5.61 26.87
N LYS A 245 10.50 -4.52 26.16
CA LYS A 245 9.99 -3.16 26.45
C LYS A 245 8.46 -3.12 26.43
N CYS A 246 7.84 -3.78 25.47
CA CYS A 246 6.38 -3.75 25.28
C CYS A 246 5.64 -4.89 26.00
N GLY A 247 6.33 -5.73 26.77
CA GLY A 247 5.72 -6.86 27.47
C GLY A 247 5.14 -7.94 26.55
N ILE A 248 5.63 -8.04 25.31
CA ILE A 248 5.15 -8.97 24.29
C ILE A 248 5.93 -10.27 24.40
N LYS A 249 5.24 -11.39 24.65
CA LYS A 249 5.89 -12.70 24.59
C LYS A 249 6.07 -13.13 23.15
N ARG A 250 7.31 -13.40 22.75
CA ARG A 250 7.57 -14.19 21.53
C ARG A 250 6.96 -15.57 21.78
N ASN A 251 6.00 -15.99 20.98
CA ASN A 251 5.46 -17.36 21.11
C ASN A 251 6.65 -18.32 21.01
N SER A 252 6.90 -19.08 22.08
CA SER A 252 7.96 -20.08 22.14
C SER A 252 7.78 -21.06 21.00
N LYS A 253 8.64 -21.00 20.00
CA LYS A 253 8.99 -22.16 19.18
C LYS A 253 10.43 -22.49 19.55
N ARG A 254 10.65 -23.79 19.75
CA ARG A 254 11.74 -24.42 20.50
C ARG A 254 13.10 -23.76 20.33
N ASP A 255 13.85 -23.73 21.43
CA ASP A 255 15.24 -23.31 21.44
C ASP A 255 16.04 -24.14 20.42
N ILE A 256 16.98 -23.51 19.70
CA ILE A 256 17.89 -24.22 18.80
C ILE A 256 18.69 -25.28 19.57
N SER A 257 18.93 -25.08 20.86
CA SER A 257 19.56 -26.09 21.73
C SER A 257 18.73 -27.37 21.89
N GLU A 258 17.41 -27.32 21.67
CA GLU A 258 16.54 -28.50 21.67
C GLU A 258 16.59 -29.28 20.34
N LEU A 259 17.22 -28.74 19.30
CA LEU A 259 17.45 -29.40 18.01
C LEU A 259 18.86 -29.98 17.86
N LEU A 260 19.77 -29.62 18.79
CA LEU A 260 21.19 -29.97 18.76
C LEU A 260 21.59 -31.08 19.75
N ASN A 261 20.62 -31.81 20.32
CA ASN A 261 20.83 -33.00 21.16
C ASN A 261 20.12 -34.23 20.58
#